data_AF-A0A2V9B3X5-F1
#
_entry.id   AF-A0A2V9B3X5-F1
#
_cell.length_a   1.000
_cell.length_b   1.000
_cell.length_c   1.000
_cell.angle_alpha   90.00
_cell.angle_beta   90.00
_cell.angle_gamma   90.00
#
_symmetry.space_group_name_H-M   'P 1'
#
loop_
_entity.id
_entity.type
_entity.pdbx_description
1 polymer ?
#
loop_
_entity_poly.entity_id
_entity_poly.type
_entity_poly.pdbx_seq_one_letter_code
_entity_poly.pdbx_strand_id
1 'polypeptide(L)'
;MSGGQGRETDTAADARAAFRYPAFLRFQLARFCIVVATEMQAVAVGWQVYEITKRPLDLGLVGLAQFLPGIVLFLVSGHVADRFNRRNLLILCDVGFAICFAMLLAITLRGGVSIISVFAVLVLLGVVRSFNGPVSRAMLPHLVPPEHFAGSVAWASSIFQAATILGPILGGLIYAFARGPIAVYSGALVASTVAIVLTLELPSQEKARAKPAANLSTVFDGFRYIWREKLIFGAISLDLFAVLLGGAVALLPVYAREILQTGPWGLGILRSAPGVGAGIMAIAIAHRPLKNRAGATMLWCVAGFGLCTVIFGVSRS
;
A
#
# COMPACT_ATOMS: atom_id res chain seq x y z
N MET A 1 38.02 9.03 -23.73
CA MET A 1 37.05 9.19 -22.61
C MET A 1 35.88 10.03 -23.12
N SER A 2 34.85 9.42 -23.73
CA SER A 2 33.62 10.14 -24.15
C SER A 2 32.51 9.14 -24.51
N GLY A 3 32.07 8.32 -23.54
CA GLY A 3 31.04 7.29 -23.78
C GLY A 3 29.97 7.18 -22.68
N GLY A 4 29.98 8.09 -21.70
CA GLY A 4 29.10 8.01 -20.52
C GLY A 4 27.87 8.91 -20.56
N GLN A 5 27.87 9.99 -21.35
CA GLN A 5 26.84 11.03 -21.28
C GLN A 5 25.57 10.79 -22.11
N GLY A 6 25.58 9.82 -23.05
CA GLY A 6 24.42 9.56 -23.92
C GLY A 6 23.30 8.71 -23.30
N ARG A 7 23.59 7.88 -22.29
CA ARG A 7 22.61 6.96 -21.70
C ARG A 7 21.69 7.63 -20.68
N GLU A 8 22.19 8.60 -19.92
CA GLU A 8 21.39 9.30 -18.90
C GLU A 8 20.36 10.26 -19.52
N THR A 9 20.68 10.89 -20.65
CA THR A 9 19.76 11.76 -21.39
C THR A 9 18.63 10.99 -22.06
N ASP A 10 18.89 9.79 -22.57
CA ASP A 10 17.87 8.90 -23.15
C ASP A 10 16.88 8.41 -22.09
N THR A 11 17.37 8.05 -20.90
CA THR A 11 16.51 7.50 -19.83
C THR A 11 15.54 8.56 -19.28
N ALA A 12 15.97 9.82 -19.17
CA ALA A 12 15.12 10.92 -18.71
C ALA A 12 14.10 11.37 -19.79
N ALA A 13 14.48 11.31 -21.07
CA ALA A 13 13.58 11.55 -22.19
C ALA A 13 12.52 10.42 -22.30
N ASP A 14 12.92 9.17 -22.11
CA ASP A 14 12.03 7.99 -22.05
C ASP A 14 11.09 8.02 -20.84
N ALA A 15 11.58 8.48 -19.69
CA ALA A 15 10.74 8.61 -18.49
C ALA A 15 9.63 9.66 -18.65
N ARG A 16 9.87 10.73 -19.42
CA ARG A 16 8.82 11.71 -19.77
C ARG A 16 7.89 11.21 -20.86
N ALA A 17 8.35 10.30 -21.72
CA ALA A 17 7.53 9.69 -22.76
C ALA A 17 6.34 8.90 -22.17
N ALA A 18 6.48 8.36 -20.95
CA ALA A 18 5.39 7.72 -20.20
C ALA A 18 4.15 8.61 -20.03
N PHE A 19 4.33 9.93 -19.86
CA PHE A 19 3.21 10.89 -19.72
C PHE A 19 2.46 11.15 -21.03
N ARG A 20 3.01 10.72 -22.17
CA ARG A 20 2.33 10.85 -23.47
C ARG A 20 1.18 9.85 -23.62
N TYR A 21 1.08 8.86 -22.74
CA TYR A 21 0.00 7.88 -22.71
C TYR A 21 -1.09 8.29 -21.70
N PRO A 22 -2.24 8.81 -22.16
CA PRO A 22 -3.30 9.27 -21.25
C PRO A 22 -3.87 8.13 -20.40
N ALA A 23 -3.87 6.90 -20.90
CA ALA A 23 -4.30 5.72 -20.15
C ALA A 23 -3.37 5.40 -18.96
N PHE A 24 -2.05 5.56 -19.13
CA PHE A 24 -1.08 5.43 -18.03
C PHE A 24 -1.33 6.49 -16.96
N LEU A 25 -1.53 7.75 -17.37
CA LEU A 25 -1.81 8.84 -16.44
C LEU A 25 -3.10 8.65 -15.64
N ARG A 26 -4.21 8.33 -16.32
CA ARG A 26 -5.50 8.06 -15.66
C ARG A 26 -5.39 6.91 -14.67
N PHE A 27 -4.74 5.80 -15.07
CA PHE A 27 -4.51 4.66 -14.19
C PHE A 27 -3.68 5.05 -12.96
N GLN A 28 -2.63 5.83 -13.16
CA GLN A 28 -1.74 6.21 -12.07
C GLN A 28 -2.35 7.24 -11.12
N LEU A 29 -3.22 8.12 -11.63
CA LEU A 29 -4.06 9.01 -10.82
C LEU A 29 -5.13 8.23 -10.04
N ALA A 30 -5.81 7.27 -10.67
CA ALA A 30 -6.78 6.41 -10.00
C ALA A 30 -6.11 5.64 -8.84
N ARG A 31 -4.96 5.04 -9.11
CA ARG A 31 -4.14 4.35 -8.11
C ARG A 31 -3.67 5.29 -7.00
N PHE A 32 -3.26 6.51 -7.33
CA PHE A 32 -2.90 7.53 -6.34
C PHE A 32 -4.07 7.83 -5.40
N CYS A 33 -5.27 8.08 -5.96
CA CYS A 33 -6.47 8.34 -5.19
C CYS A 33 -6.83 7.18 -4.24
N ILE A 34 -6.76 5.93 -4.69
CA ILE A 34 -7.04 4.75 -3.85
C ILE A 34 -6.01 4.60 -2.72
N VAL A 35 -4.72 4.78 -3.01
CA VAL A 35 -3.68 4.69 -1.98
C VAL A 35 -3.86 5.80 -0.94
N VAL A 36 -4.07 7.05 -1.38
CA VAL A 36 -4.35 8.18 -0.48
C VAL A 36 -5.61 7.94 0.36
N ALA A 37 -6.70 7.45 -0.24
CA ALA A 37 -7.95 7.13 0.45
C ALA A 37 -7.77 6.04 1.51
N THR A 38 -7.06 4.96 1.19
CA THR A 38 -6.84 3.85 2.12
C THR A 38 -5.87 4.21 3.25
N GLU A 39 -4.84 5.00 2.99
CA GLU A 39 -3.91 5.46 4.03
C GLU A 39 -4.56 6.48 4.97
N MET A 40 -5.32 7.45 4.45
CA MET A 40 -6.05 8.40 5.30
C MET A 40 -7.08 7.67 6.17
N GLN A 41 -7.80 6.69 5.60
CA GLN A 41 -8.77 5.88 6.33
C GLN A 41 -8.10 5.05 7.42
N ALA A 42 -6.91 4.50 7.16
CA ALA A 42 -6.17 3.74 8.17
C ALA A 42 -5.76 4.59 9.37
N VAL A 43 -5.38 5.86 9.16
CA VAL A 43 -5.15 6.83 10.26
C VAL A 43 -6.44 7.08 11.04
N ALA A 44 -7.54 7.38 10.34
CA ALA A 44 -8.81 7.70 10.99
C ALA A 44 -9.39 6.55 11.79
N VAL A 45 -9.39 5.33 11.25
CA VAL A 45 -9.84 4.14 11.98
C VAL A 45 -8.92 3.84 13.16
N GLY A 46 -7.60 3.91 12.97
CA GLY A 46 -6.65 3.68 14.06
C GLY A 46 -6.91 4.62 15.23
N TRP A 47 -7.08 5.91 14.95
CA TRP A 47 -7.40 6.89 16.00
C TRP A 47 -8.80 6.65 16.59
N GLN A 48 -9.84 6.49 15.77
CA GLN A 48 -11.22 6.29 16.22
C GLN A 48 -11.38 5.06 17.10
N VAL A 49 -10.82 3.91 16.71
CA VAL A 49 -10.90 2.66 17.48
C VAL A 49 -10.23 2.86 18.84
N TYR A 50 -9.03 3.44 18.85
CA TYR A 50 -8.33 3.70 20.10
C TYR A 50 -9.04 4.74 20.97
N GLU A 51 -9.69 5.75 20.38
CA GLU A 51 -10.49 6.69 21.15
C GLU A 51 -11.65 6.03 21.89
N ILE A 52 -12.31 5.07 21.24
CA ILE A 52 -13.46 4.34 21.79
C ILE A 52 -13.00 3.28 22.80
N THR A 53 -12.00 2.47 22.45
CA THR A 53 -11.64 1.30 23.27
C THR A 53 -10.62 1.61 24.34
N LYS A 54 -9.73 2.60 24.12
CA LYS A 54 -8.53 2.87 24.93
C LYS A 54 -7.61 1.66 25.12
N ARG A 55 -7.72 0.63 24.26
CA ARG A 55 -6.98 -0.63 24.39
C ARG A 55 -6.03 -0.82 23.20
N PRO A 56 -4.71 -0.88 23.42
CA PRO A 56 -3.73 -1.13 22.35
C PRO A 56 -3.94 -2.46 21.61
N LEU A 57 -4.48 -3.47 22.29
CA LEU A 57 -4.78 -4.78 21.70
C LEU A 57 -5.75 -4.67 20.52
N ASP A 58 -6.74 -3.76 20.60
CA ASP A 58 -7.72 -3.58 19.54
C ASP A 58 -7.10 -2.96 18.27
N LEU A 59 -6.01 -2.19 18.41
CA LEU A 59 -5.23 -1.70 17.27
C LEU A 59 -4.47 -2.84 16.57
N GLY A 60 -3.95 -3.81 17.34
CA GLY A 60 -3.40 -5.04 16.79
C GLY A 60 -4.44 -5.83 15.99
N LEU A 61 -5.67 -5.94 16.53
CA LEU A 61 -6.80 -6.56 15.83
C LEU A 61 -7.20 -5.80 14.56
N VAL A 62 -7.09 -4.45 14.55
CA VAL A 62 -7.36 -3.63 13.34
C VAL A 62 -6.37 -3.96 12.23
N GLY A 63 -5.10 -4.13 12.57
CA GLY A 63 -4.07 -4.58 11.63
C GLY A 63 -4.34 -5.99 11.12
N LEU A 64 -4.64 -6.93 12.02
CA LEU A 64 -4.95 -8.31 11.68
C LEU A 64 -6.19 -8.42 10.78
N ALA A 65 -7.26 -7.70 11.07
CA ALA A 65 -8.49 -7.69 10.26
C ALA A 65 -8.22 -7.25 8.80
N GLN A 66 -7.30 -6.31 8.58
CA GLN A 66 -6.94 -5.85 7.25
C GLN A 66 -5.94 -6.77 6.52
N PHE A 67 -5.10 -7.49 7.26
CA PHE A 67 -4.02 -8.30 6.71
C PHE A 67 -4.42 -9.76 6.49
N LEU A 68 -5.18 -10.35 7.40
CA LEU A 68 -5.57 -11.76 7.39
C LEU A 68 -6.28 -12.19 6.09
N PRO A 69 -7.23 -11.40 5.52
CA PRO A 69 -7.87 -11.76 4.26
C PRO A 69 -6.86 -11.87 3.11
N GLY A 70 -5.83 -11.03 3.12
CA GLY A 70 -4.75 -11.05 2.12
C GLY A 70 -3.97 -12.37 2.11
N ILE A 71 -3.69 -12.94 3.29
CA ILE A 71 -3.03 -14.25 3.42
C ILE A 71 -3.95 -15.36 2.90
N VAL A 72 -5.20 -15.39 3.39
CA VAL A 72 -6.15 -16.46 3.08
C VAL A 72 -6.51 -16.47 1.59
N LEU A 73 -6.61 -15.30 0.97
CA LEU A 73 -7.04 -15.13 -0.42
C LEU A 73 -5.88 -14.92 -1.39
N PHE A 74 -4.62 -15.05 -0.97
CA PHE A 74 -3.46 -14.77 -1.84
C PHE A 74 -3.48 -15.56 -3.15
N LEU A 75 -3.73 -16.87 -3.09
CA LEU A 75 -3.79 -17.72 -4.29
C LEU A 75 -5.01 -17.40 -5.17
N VAL A 76 -6.16 -17.15 -4.54
CA VAL A 76 -7.42 -16.87 -5.23
C VAL A 76 -7.33 -15.52 -5.96
N SER A 77 -6.83 -14.49 -5.28
CA SER A 77 -6.67 -13.15 -5.82
C SER A 77 -5.70 -13.11 -7.00
N GLY A 78 -4.58 -13.84 -6.93
CA GLY A 78 -3.64 -13.98 -8.04
C GLY A 78 -4.29 -14.66 -9.27
N HIS A 79 -4.95 -15.80 -9.05
CA HIS A 79 -5.64 -16.52 -10.13
C HIS A 79 -6.75 -15.70 -10.80
N VAL A 80 -7.52 -14.96 -10.00
CA VAL A 80 -8.57 -14.06 -10.50
C VAL A 80 -7.97 -12.91 -11.31
N ALA A 81 -6.86 -12.31 -10.85
CA ALA A 81 -6.18 -11.23 -11.56
C ALA A 81 -5.62 -11.64 -12.94
N ASP A 82 -5.31 -12.92 -13.12
CA ASP A 82 -4.79 -13.45 -14.38
C ASP A 82 -5.89 -13.81 -15.39
N ARG A 83 -7.08 -14.19 -14.93
CA ARG A 83 -8.15 -14.73 -15.79
C ARG A 83 -9.22 -13.74 -16.20
N PHE A 84 -9.51 -12.76 -15.36
CA PHE A 84 -10.61 -11.84 -15.61
C PHE A 84 -10.12 -10.54 -16.24
N ASN A 85 -11.06 -9.77 -16.80
CA ASN A 85 -10.74 -8.46 -17.33
C ASN A 85 -10.25 -7.55 -16.20
N ARG A 86 -8.97 -7.16 -16.27
CA ARG A 86 -8.28 -6.40 -15.21
C ARG A 86 -8.92 -5.05 -14.95
N ARG A 87 -9.39 -4.35 -15.99
CA ARG A 87 -10.10 -3.08 -15.84
C ARG A 87 -11.37 -3.27 -15.02
N ASN A 88 -12.17 -4.28 -15.34
CA ASN A 88 -13.42 -4.54 -14.62
C ASN A 88 -13.16 -4.97 -13.16
N LEU A 89 -12.11 -5.75 -12.93
CA LEU A 89 -11.68 -6.11 -11.57
C LEU A 89 -11.21 -4.89 -10.77
N LEU A 90 -10.47 -3.97 -11.39
CA LEU A 90 -10.08 -2.71 -10.73
C LEU A 90 -11.30 -1.89 -10.35
N ILE A 91 -12.24 -1.70 -11.28
CA ILE A 91 -13.50 -0.99 -10.99
C ILE A 91 -14.24 -1.65 -9.82
N LEU A 92 -14.34 -2.98 -9.82
CA LEU A 92 -14.99 -3.72 -8.74
C LEU A 92 -14.27 -3.50 -7.39
N CYS A 93 -12.94 -3.46 -7.39
CA CYS A 93 -12.16 -3.16 -6.19
C CYS A 93 -12.37 -1.71 -5.73
N ASP A 94 -12.34 -0.74 -6.65
CA ASP A 94 -12.51 0.67 -6.34
C ASP A 94 -13.92 0.94 -5.78
N VAL A 95 -14.95 0.29 -6.34
CA VAL A 95 -16.32 0.26 -5.79
C VAL A 95 -16.35 -0.41 -4.41
N GLY A 96 -15.64 -1.53 -4.23
CA GLY A 96 -15.52 -2.19 -2.93
C GLY A 96 -14.93 -1.27 -1.86
N PHE A 97 -13.89 -0.51 -2.19
CA PHE A 97 -13.33 0.51 -1.30
C PHE A 97 -14.35 1.61 -0.98
N ALA A 98 -15.02 2.15 -2.00
CA ALA A 98 -16.07 3.16 -1.82
C ALA A 98 -17.18 2.67 -0.88
N ILE A 99 -17.65 1.44 -1.05
CA ILE A 99 -18.66 0.82 -0.18
C ILE A 99 -18.13 0.72 1.26
N CYS A 100 -16.90 0.27 1.47
CA CYS A 100 -16.32 0.20 2.81
C CYS A 100 -16.23 1.58 3.48
N PHE A 101 -15.79 2.60 2.74
CA PHE A 101 -15.71 3.97 3.27
C PHE A 101 -17.10 4.55 3.56
N ALA A 102 -18.09 4.28 2.71
CA ALA A 102 -19.48 4.66 2.95
C ALA A 102 -20.07 3.95 4.18
N MET A 103 -19.76 2.67 4.39
CA MET A 103 -20.17 1.92 5.59
C MET A 103 -19.54 2.51 6.85
N LEU A 104 -18.24 2.79 6.85
CA LEU A 104 -17.56 3.43 7.99
C LEU A 104 -18.15 4.82 8.30
N LEU A 105 -18.43 5.61 7.26
CA LEU A 105 -19.09 6.90 7.38
C LEU A 105 -20.49 6.76 7.99
N ALA A 106 -21.31 5.84 7.47
CA ALA A 106 -22.68 5.62 7.94
C ALA A 106 -22.73 5.12 9.40
N ILE A 107 -21.81 4.21 9.79
CA ILE A 107 -21.69 3.74 11.17
C ILE A 107 -21.32 4.91 12.10
N THR A 108 -20.39 5.76 11.67
CA THR A 108 -19.93 6.91 12.44
C THR A 108 -21.01 7.97 12.62
N LEU A 109 -21.77 8.29 11.56
CA LEU A 109 -22.84 9.28 11.60
C LEU A 109 -24.00 8.89 12.53
N ARG A 110 -24.22 7.58 12.74
CA ARG A 110 -25.28 7.08 13.65
C ARG A 110 -24.95 7.28 15.14
N GLY A 111 -23.75 7.73 15.50
CA GLY A 111 -23.34 8.01 16.88
C GLY A 111 -23.06 6.77 17.75
N GLY A 112 -23.75 5.65 17.51
CA GLY A 112 -23.54 4.36 18.18
C GLY A 112 -22.53 3.46 17.46
N VAL A 113 -21.25 3.84 17.46
CA VAL A 113 -20.19 3.09 16.76
C VAL A 113 -19.95 1.74 17.44
N SER A 114 -20.52 0.68 16.89
CA SER A 114 -20.16 -0.69 17.28
C SER A 114 -18.79 -1.05 16.70
N ILE A 115 -17.84 -1.35 17.59
CA ILE A 115 -16.48 -1.79 17.24
C ILE A 115 -16.52 -3.05 16.37
N ILE A 116 -17.46 -3.96 16.63
CA ILE A 116 -17.64 -5.19 15.84
C ILE A 116 -17.98 -4.84 14.38
N SER A 117 -18.85 -3.85 14.17
CA SER A 117 -19.18 -3.38 12.82
C SER A 117 -17.97 -2.75 12.12
N VAL A 118 -17.13 -2.01 12.85
CA VAL A 118 -15.87 -1.47 12.32
C VAL A 118 -14.95 -2.61 11.89
N PHE A 119 -14.74 -3.63 12.74
CA PHE A 119 -13.93 -4.80 12.39
C PHE A 119 -14.47 -5.56 11.17
N ALA A 120 -15.78 -5.76 11.08
CA ALA A 120 -16.40 -6.41 9.92
C ALA A 120 -16.11 -5.65 8.62
N VAL A 121 -16.19 -4.31 8.65
CA VAL A 121 -15.84 -3.48 7.48
C VAL A 121 -14.34 -3.54 7.17
N LEU A 122 -13.47 -3.61 8.18
CA LEU A 122 -12.03 -3.74 7.97
C LEU A 122 -11.63 -5.08 7.36
N VAL A 123 -12.33 -6.17 7.72
CA VAL A 123 -12.16 -7.47 7.06
C VAL A 123 -12.57 -7.37 5.59
N LEU A 124 -13.72 -6.75 5.30
CA LEU A 124 -14.16 -6.52 3.91
C LEU A 124 -13.14 -5.67 3.13
N LEU A 125 -12.61 -4.62 3.76
CA LEU A 125 -11.56 -3.78 3.19
C LEU A 125 -10.29 -4.59 2.87
N GLY A 126 -9.90 -5.51 3.78
CA GLY A 126 -8.79 -6.43 3.57
C GLY A 126 -9.04 -7.38 2.39
N VAL A 127 -10.26 -7.89 2.23
CA VAL A 127 -10.67 -8.69 1.07
C VAL A 127 -10.49 -7.88 -0.22
N VAL A 128 -11.07 -6.68 -0.29
CA VAL A 128 -10.96 -5.81 -1.48
C VAL A 128 -9.50 -5.51 -1.82
N ARG A 129 -8.69 -5.17 -0.82
CA ARG A 129 -7.25 -4.89 -0.97
C ARG A 129 -6.48 -6.10 -1.49
N SER A 130 -6.85 -7.32 -1.09
CA SER A 130 -6.20 -8.56 -1.54
C SER A 130 -6.30 -8.75 -3.06
N PHE A 131 -7.41 -8.34 -3.68
CA PHE A 131 -7.59 -8.39 -5.14
C PHE A 131 -6.97 -7.17 -5.83
N ASN A 132 -7.10 -5.97 -5.25
CA ASN A 132 -6.63 -4.74 -5.87
C ASN A 132 -5.11 -4.75 -6.15
N GLY A 133 -4.31 -5.31 -5.23
CA GLY A 133 -2.84 -5.35 -5.36
C GLY A 133 -2.35 -6.10 -6.61
N PRO A 134 -2.66 -7.41 -6.75
CA PRO A 134 -2.30 -8.20 -7.93
C PRO A 134 -2.81 -7.61 -9.25
N VAL A 135 -4.08 -7.17 -9.28
CA VAL A 135 -4.70 -6.61 -10.49
C VAL A 135 -4.00 -5.32 -10.91
N SER A 136 -3.68 -4.44 -9.95
CA SER A 136 -2.96 -3.18 -10.23
C SER A 136 -1.57 -3.43 -10.80
N ARG A 137 -0.83 -4.41 -10.27
CA ARG A 137 0.51 -4.77 -10.78
C ARG A 137 0.44 -5.34 -12.20
N ALA A 138 -0.58 -6.13 -12.50
CA ALA A 138 -0.78 -6.73 -13.81
C ALA A 138 -1.26 -5.73 -14.88
N MET A 139 -1.77 -4.55 -14.48
CA MET A 139 -2.27 -3.54 -15.42
C MET A 139 -1.13 -2.75 -16.09
N LEU A 140 -0.04 -2.47 -15.37
CA LEU A 140 1.04 -1.59 -15.83
C LEU A 140 1.66 -2.01 -17.18
N PRO A 141 1.98 -3.30 -17.44
CA PRO A 141 2.56 -3.73 -18.72
C PRO A 141 1.63 -3.57 -19.93
N HIS A 142 0.34 -3.35 -19.73
CA HIS A 142 -0.64 -3.21 -20.82
C HIS A 142 -0.88 -1.75 -21.22
N LEU A 143 -0.40 -0.80 -20.41
CA LEU A 143 -0.65 0.63 -20.60
C LEU A 143 0.52 1.35 -21.26
N VAL A 144 1.69 0.72 -21.29
CA VAL A 144 2.94 1.31 -21.75
C VAL A 144 3.68 0.31 -22.62
N PRO A 145 4.19 0.72 -23.79
CA PRO A 145 5.07 -0.12 -24.61
C PRO A 145 6.34 -0.57 -23.87
N PRO A 146 6.93 -1.73 -24.24
CA PRO A 146 8.13 -2.27 -23.59
C PRO A 146 9.30 -1.30 -23.52
N GLU A 147 9.44 -0.43 -24.52
CA GLU A 147 10.52 0.54 -24.66
C GLU A 147 10.53 1.57 -23.51
N HIS A 148 9.35 1.98 -23.05
CA HIS A 148 9.20 2.96 -21.98
C HIS A 148 8.86 2.33 -20.61
N PHE A 149 8.81 0.99 -20.53
CA PHE A 149 8.32 0.28 -19.35
C PHE A 149 9.15 0.57 -18.09
N ALA A 150 10.49 0.60 -18.21
CA ALA A 150 11.37 0.88 -17.08
C ALA A 150 11.14 2.29 -16.49
N GLY A 151 11.00 3.30 -17.36
CA GLY A 151 10.67 4.67 -16.95
C GLY A 151 9.30 4.77 -16.29
N SER A 152 8.30 4.06 -16.81
CA SER A 152 6.96 4.01 -16.23
C SER A 152 6.91 3.30 -14.89
N VAL A 153 7.70 2.26 -14.68
CA VAL A 153 7.84 1.59 -13.37
C VAL A 153 8.45 2.56 -12.35
N ALA A 154 9.49 3.31 -12.72
CA ALA A 154 10.11 4.31 -11.84
C ALA A 154 9.11 5.41 -11.43
N TRP A 155 8.33 5.92 -12.38
CA TRP A 155 7.26 6.89 -12.10
C TRP A 155 6.14 6.31 -11.23
N ALA A 156 5.69 5.10 -11.55
CA ALA A 156 4.65 4.43 -10.78
C ALA A 156 5.06 4.20 -9.33
N SER A 157 6.33 3.87 -9.09
CA SER A 157 6.92 3.77 -7.75
C SER A 157 6.98 5.13 -7.05
N SER A 158 7.41 6.18 -7.75
CA SER A 158 7.50 7.53 -7.19
C SER A 158 6.12 8.07 -6.77
N ILE A 159 5.10 7.87 -7.59
CA ILE A 159 3.72 8.30 -7.30
C ILE A 159 3.14 7.47 -6.16
N PHE A 160 3.45 6.17 -6.09
CA PHE A 160 3.07 5.34 -4.96
C PHE A 160 3.68 5.85 -3.64
N GLN A 161 4.98 6.19 -3.64
CA GLN A 161 5.63 6.76 -2.46
C GLN A 161 5.04 8.12 -2.06
N ALA A 162 4.72 8.97 -3.04
CA ALA A 162 4.05 10.24 -2.75
C ALA A 162 2.67 10.01 -2.10
N ALA A 163 1.90 9.03 -2.59
CA ALA A 163 0.60 8.69 -2.03
C ALA A 163 0.70 8.14 -0.60
N THR A 164 1.69 7.29 -0.31
CA THR A 164 1.90 6.72 1.04
C THR A 164 2.41 7.74 2.05
N ILE A 165 3.04 8.82 1.60
CA ILE A 165 3.43 9.96 2.46
C ILE A 165 2.25 10.92 2.65
N LEU A 166 1.55 11.30 1.57
CA LEU A 166 0.49 12.30 1.63
C LEU A 166 -0.79 11.77 2.28
N GLY A 167 -1.14 10.50 2.05
CA GLY A 167 -2.35 9.88 2.58
C GLY A 167 -2.50 10.02 4.10
N PRO A 168 -1.50 9.58 4.90
CA PRO A 168 -1.59 9.70 6.36
C PRO A 168 -1.55 11.14 6.86
N ILE A 169 -0.78 12.03 6.23
CA ILE A 169 -0.74 13.46 6.57
C ILE A 169 -2.12 14.08 6.39
N LEU A 170 -2.73 13.87 5.22
CA LEU A 170 -4.07 14.36 4.93
C LEU A 170 -5.09 13.75 5.89
N GLY A 171 -5.01 12.45 6.17
CA GLY A 171 -5.87 11.78 7.14
C GLY A 171 -5.78 12.39 8.54
N GLY A 172 -4.57 12.58 9.06
CA GLY A 172 -4.35 13.17 10.38
C GLY A 172 -4.76 14.63 10.48
N LEU A 173 -4.46 15.44 9.47
CA LEU A 173 -4.84 16.86 9.42
C LEU A 173 -6.36 17.02 9.31
N ILE A 174 -7.01 16.33 8.37
CA ILE A 174 -8.46 16.40 8.20
C ILE A 174 -9.16 15.93 9.48
N TYR A 175 -8.68 14.85 10.11
CA TYR A 175 -9.22 14.38 11.38
C TYR A 175 -9.13 15.46 12.47
N ALA A 176 -7.96 16.09 12.62
CA ALA A 176 -7.73 17.10 13.64
C ALA A 176 -8.58 18.36 13.42
N PHE A 177 -8.65 18.87 12.18
CA PHE A 177 -9.43 20.07 11.84
C PHE A 177 -10.94 19.83 11.93
N ALA A 178 -11.43 18.69 11.42
CA ALA A 178 -12.85 18.35 11.48
C ALA A 178 -13.29 17.79 12.85
N ARG A 179 -12.35 17.61 13.78
CA ARG A 179 -12.56 17.06 15.14
C ARG A 179 -13.28 15.70 15.11
N GLY A 180 -12.94 14.86 14.14
CA GLY A 180 -13.51 13.53 14.04
C GLY A 180 -13.29 12.82 12.70
N PRO A 181 -13.68 11.54 12.61
CA PRO A 181 -13.40 10.69 11.46
C PRO A 181 -14.33 10.92 10.26
N ILE A 182 -15.46 11.61 10.44
CA ILE A 182 -16.49 11.81 9.40
C ILE A 182 -15.90 12.45 8.14
N ALA A 183 -15.14 13.54 8.29
CA ALA A 183 -14.54 14.24 7.16
C ALA A 183 -13.45 13.43 6.46
N VAL A 184 -12.76 12.54 7.18
CA VAL A 184 -11.76 11.65 6.58
C VAL A 184 -12.45 10.56 5.76
N TYR A 185 -13.52 9.96 6.28
CA TYR A 185 -14.25 8.93 5.54
C TYR A 185 -14.99 9.50 4.32
N SER A 186 -15.52 10.71 4.41
CA SER A 186 -16.09 11.38 3.23
C SER A 186 -15.01 11.72 2.20
N GLY A 187 -13.83 12.20 2.63
CA GLY A 187 -12.69 12.45 1.75
C GLY A 187 -12.20 11.18 1.05
N ALA A 188 -12.08 10.08 1.79
CA ALA A 188 -11.71 8.78 1.24
C ALA A 188 -12.75 8.25 0.25
N LEU A 189 -14.04 8.42 0.55
CA LEU A 189 -15.13 8.08 -0.35
C LEU A 189 -15.05 8.88 -1.66
N VAL A 190 -14.90 10.21 -1.58
CA VAL A 190 -14.75 11.07 -2.77
C VAL A 190 -13.53 10.66 -3.60
N ALA A 191 -12.38 10.43 -2.96
CA ALA A 191 -11.17 9.96 -3.64
C ALA A 191 -11.39 8.62 -4.34
N SER A 192 -12.09 7.66 -3.71
CA SER A 192 -12.44 6.39 -4.34
C SER A 192 -13.42 6.55 -5.51
N THR A 193 -14.38 7.47 -5.43
CA THR A 193 -15.29 7.79 -6.54
C THR A 193 -14.53 8.40 -7.73
N VAL A 194 -13.60 9.31 -7.48
CA VAL A 194 -12.72 9.86 -8.52
C VAL A 194 -11.90 8.73 -9.18
N ALA A 195 -11.37 7.80 -8.40
CA ALA A 195 -10.65 6.65 -8.94
C ALA A 195 -11.54 5.78 -9.83
N ILE A 196 -12.78 5.50 -9.43
CA ILE A 196 -13.75 4.75 -10.25
C ILE A 196 -13.95 5.43 -11.60
N VAL A 197 -14.18 6.74 -11.63
CA VAL A 197 -14.38 7.51 -12.87
C VAL A 197 -13.14 7.42 -13.77
N LEU A 198 -11.94 7.62 -13.20
CA LEU A 198 -10.68 7.52 -13.94
C LEU A 198 -10.43 6.11 -14.50
N THR A 199 -10.76 5.06 -13.74
CA THR A 199 -10.63 3.66 -14.18
C THR A 199 -11.67 3.32 -15.27
N LEU A 200 -12.88 3.90 -15.21
CA LEU A 200 -13.90 3.75 -16.25
C LEU A 200 -13.46 4.36 -17.59
N GLU A 201 -12.66 5.43 -17.58
CA GLU A 201 -12.10 6.03 -18.81
C GLU A 201 -10.94 5.23 -19.41
N LEU A 202 -10.47 4.16 -18.76
CA LEU A 202 -9.44 3.31 -19.33
C LEU A 202 -9.98 2.48 -20.50
N PRO A 203 -9.17 2.22 -21.53
CA PRO A 203 -9.56 1.33 -22.62
C PRO A 203 -9.98 -0.05 -22.09
N SER A 204 -11.09 -0.58 -22.60
CA SER A 204 -11.48 -1.95 -22.29
C SER A 204 -10.42 -2.92 -22.78
N GLN A 205 -9.93 -3.79 -21.90
CA GLN A 205 -9.03 -4.86 -22.29
C GLN A 205 -9.84 -5.91 -23.05
N GLU A 206 -9.37 -6.36 -24.23
CA GLU A 206 -9.91 -7.57 -24.83
C GLU A 206 -9.83 -8.73 -23.83
N LYS A 207 -10.83 -9.62 -23.84
CA LYS A 207 -10.98 -10.74 -22.89
C LYS A 207 -9.61 -11.36 -22.65
N ALA A 208 -9.19 -11.40 -21.39
CA ALA A 208 -7.92 -11.99 -20.99
C ALA A 208 -7.76 -13.31 -21.74
N ARG A 209 -6.77 -13.37 -22.64
CA ARG A 209 -6.52 -14.56 -23.46
C ARG A 209 -6.41 -15.71 -22.48
N ALA A 210 -7.31 -16.70 -22.59
CA ALA A 210 -7.40 -17.81 -21.66
C ALA A 210 -6.04 -18.51 -21.63
N LYS A 211 -5.18 -18.11 -20.68
CA LYS A 211 -3.97 -18.87 -20.40
C LYS A 211 -4.44 -20.24 -19.92
N PRO A 212 -3.81 -21.34 -20.36
CA PRO A 212 -4.11 -22.66 -19.83
C PRO A 212 -4.08 -22.58 -18.30
N ALA A 213 -5.00 -23.30 -17.65
CA ALA A 213 -5.12 -23.25 -16.21
C ALA A 213 -3.73 -23.40 -15.57
N ALA A 214 -3.34 -22.44 -14.74
CA ALA A 214 -2.22 -22.66 -13.83
C ALA A 214 -2.60 -23.91 -13.03
N ASN A 215 -1.96 -25.04 -13.32
CA ASN A 215 -2.20 -26.25 -12.57
C ASN A 215 -1.77 -25.94 -11.13
N LEU A 216 -2.52 -26.43 -10.15
CA LEU A 216 -2.11 -26.33 -8.76
C LEU A 216 -0.68 -26.87 -8.58
N SER A 217 -0.26 -27.85 -9.39
CA SER A 217 1.13 -28.33 -9.44
C SER A 217 2.16 -27.25 -9.74
N THR A 218 1.89 -26.31 -10.66
CA THR A 218 2.82 -25.22 -11.01
C THR A 218 2.92 -24.18 -9.89
N VAL A 219 1.85 -23.99 -9.11
CA VAL A 219 1.87 -23.16 -7.89
C VAL A 219 2.68 -23.85 -6.79
N PHE A 220 2.43 -25.14 -6.56
CA PHE A 220 3.19 -25.94 -5.58
C PHE A 220 4.67 -26.09 -5.96
N ASP A 221 5.00 -26.10 -7.26
CA ASP A 221 6.38 -26.07 -7.74
C ASP A 221 7.09 -24.76 -7.36
N GLY A 222 6.38 -23.64 -7.38
CA GLY A 222 6.88 -22.35 -6.88
C GLY A 222 7.20 -22.38 -5.39
N PHE A 223 6.30 -22.95 -4.56
CA PHE A 223 6.56 -23.16 -3.14
C PHE A 223 7.76 -24.10 -2.90
N ARG A 224 7.85 -25.19 -3.66
CA ARG A 224 8.97 -26.14 -3.58
C ARG A 224 10.28 -25.47 -3.97
N TYR A 225 10.27 -24.59 -4.98
CA TYR A 225 11.44 -23.81 -5.37
C TYR A 225 11.89 -22.87 -4.26
N ILE A 226 10.96 -22.09 -3.67
CA ILE A 226 11.27 -21.18 -2.55
C ILE A 226 11.89 -21.97 -1.39
N TRP A 227 11.33 -23.13 -1.03
CA TRP A 227 11.86 -23.98 0.04
C TRP A 227 13.24 -24.56 -0.26
N ARG A 228 13.52 -24.86 -1.53
CA ARG A 228 14.81 -25.42 -1.95
C ARG A 228 15.91 -24.35 -2.01
N GLU A 229 15.56 -23.14 -2.43
CA GLU A 229 16.49 -22.02 -2.54
C GLU A 229 16.61 -21.29 -1.19
N LYS A 230 17.50 -21.81 -0.33
CA LYS A 230 17.67 -21.34 1.07
C LYS A 230 17.91 -19.83 1.20
N LEU A 231 18.53 -19.21 0.19
CA LEU A 231 18.81 -17.77 0.19
C LEU A 231 17.51 -16.96 0.04
N ILE A 232 16.62 -17.38 -0.86
CA ILE A 232 15.31 -16.75 -1.07
C ILE A 232 14.41 -17.00 0.14
N PHE A 233 14.36 -18.24 0.63
CA PHE A 233 13.59 -18.58 1.83
C PHE A 233 14.04 -17.75 3.03
N GLY A 234 15.36 -17.72 3.30
CA GLY A 234 15.93 -16.95 4.41
C GLY A 234 15.63 -15.46 4.29
N ALA A 235 15.71 -14.89 3.09
CA ALA A 235 15.37 -13.48 2.85
C ALA A 235 13.88 -13.19 3.12
N ILE A 236 12.97 -14.00 2.60
CA ILE A 236 11.51 -13.83 2.80
C ILE A 236 11.13 -14.04 4.27
N SER A 237 11.68 -15.07 4.93
CA SER A 237 11.43 -15.31 6.35
C SER A 237 11.94 -14.13 7.19
N LEU A 238 13.16 -13.66 6.94
CA LEU A 238 13.73 -12.54 7.67
C LEU A 238 12.87 -11.27 7.54
N ASP A 239 12.41 -10.97 6.32
CA ASP A 239 11.51 -9.84 6.07
C ASP A 239 10.17 -9.99 6.80
N LEU A 240 9.54 -11.17 6.70
CA LEU A 240 8.26 -11.44 7.34
C LEU A 240 8.37 -11.34 8.87
N PHE A 241 9.41 -11.92 9.47
CA PHE A 241 9.64 -11.84 10.92
C PHE A 241 9.93 -10.41 11.37
N ALA A 242 10.76 -9.67 10.63
CA ALA A 242 11.08 -8.28 10.96
C ALA A 242 9.82 -7.41 10.94
N VAL A 243 8.99 -7.52 9.90
CA VAL A 243 7.78 -6.71 9.76
C VAL A 243 6.69 -7.15 10.74
N LEU A 244 6.50 -8.47 10.94
CA LEU A 244 5.46 -9.00 11.83
C LEU A 244 5.75 -8.68 13.30
N LEU A 245 7.01 -8.82 13.74
CA LEU A 245 7.42 -8.48 15.11
C LEU A 245 7.65 -6.98 15.29
N GLY A 246 7.91 -6.25 14.21
CA GLY A 246 8.15 -4.81 14.20
C GLY A 246 6.90 -3.95 14.35
N GLY A 247 5.78 -4.48 14.89
CA GLY A 247 4.43 -3.90 14.95
C GLY A 247 4.24 -2.49 15.54
N ALA A 248 5.30 -1.70 15.70
CA ALA A 248 5.33 -0.29 16.07
C ALA A 248 4.29 0.54 15.30
N VAL A 249 4.08 0.28 14.00
CA VAL A 249 3.10 1.02 13.17
C VAL A 249 1.67 0.89 13.71
N ALA A 250 1.31 -0.26 14.28
CA ALA A 250 -0.01 -0.48 14.87
C ALA A 250 -0.18 0.25 16.21
N LEU A 251 0.91 0.48 16.94
CA LEU A 251 0.92 1.15 18.24
C LEU A 251 1.12 2.67 18.14
N LEU A 252 1.38 3.21 16.95
CA LEU A 252 1.56 4.65 16.75
C LEU A 252 0.45 5.52 17.34
N PRO A 253 -0.85 5.14 17.33
CA PRO A 253 -1.89 5.94 17.98
C PRO A 253 -1.67 6.10 19.49
N VAL A 254 -1.17 5.06 20.16
CA VAL A 254 -0.84 5.08 21.59
C VAL A 254 0.35 6.01 21.82
N TYR A 255 1.42 5.85 21.03
CA TYR A 255 2.61 6.72 21.11
C TYR A 255 2.28 8.18 20.86
N ALA A 256 1.51 8.46 19.81
CA ALA A 256 1.12 9.82 19.45
C ALA A 256 0.36 10.49 20.60
N ARG A 257 -0.60 9.79 21.22
CA ARG A 257 -1.47 10.35 22.26
C ARG A 257 -0.85 10.37 23.65
N GLU A 258 -0.27 9.26 24.10
CA GLU A 258 0.16 9.08 25.50
C GLU A 258 1.60 9.53 25.73
N ILE A 259 2.49 9.36 24.73
CA ILE A 259 3.92 9.64 24.89
C ILE A 259 4.26 11.01 24.31
N LEU A 260 4.00 11.21 23.02
CA LEU A 260 4.31 12.45 22.31
C LEU A 260 3.31 13.58 22.63
N GLN A 261 2.18 13.26 23.28
CA GLN A 261 1.06 14.19 23.55
C GLN A 261 0.60 14.97 22.31
N THR A 262 0.75 14.35 21.14
CA THR A 262 0.31 14.87 19.85
C THR A 262 -1.10 14.36 19.52
N GLY A 263 -1.86 15.18 18.80
CA GLY A 263 -3.18 14.79 18.31
C GLY A 263 -3.13 13.89 17.07
N PRO A 264 -4.28 13.71 16.40
CA PRO A 264 -4.38 12.95 15.14
C PRO A 264 -3.44 13.42 14.03
N TRP A 265 -3.09 14.71 14.01
CA TRP A 265 -2.14 15.27 13.04
C TRP A 265 -0.72 14.70 13.24
N GLY A 266 -0.28 14.53 14.49
CA GLY A 266 1.03 13.96 14.82
C GLY A 266 1.09 12.48 14.45
N LEU A 267 -0.01 11.73 14.67
CA LEU A 267 -0.15 10.37 14.15
C LEU A 267 0.01 10.31 12.63
N GLY A 268 -0.59 11.26 11.90
CA GLY A 268 -0.45 11.36 10.44
C GLY A 268 1.01 11.52 10.01
N ILE A 269 1.74 12.44 10.63
CA ILE A 269 3.18 12.66 10.36
C ILE A 269 3.99 11.41 10.68
N LEU A 270 3.75 10.81 11.85
CA LEU A 270 4.48 9.63 12.31
C LEU A 270 4.26 8.43 11.37
N ARG A 271 3.05 8.26 10.85
CA ARG A 271 2.71 7.21 9.88
C ARG A 271 3.31 7.49 8.49
N SER A 272 3.62 8.73 8.15
CA SER A 272 4.29 9.09 6.89
C SER A 272 5.81 8.95 6.94
N ALA A 273 6.42 8.88 8.13
CA ALA A 273 7.87 8.79 8.30
C ALA A 273 8.52 7.61 7.54
N PRO A 274 7.97 6.38 7.53
CA PRO A 274 8.52 5.28 6.73
C PRO A 274 8.52 5.57 5.23
N GLY A 275 7.50 6.25 4.71
CA GLY A 275 7.41 6.65 3.30
C GLY A 275 8.51 7.64 2.93
N VAL A 276 8.77 8.63 3.80
CA VAL A 276 9.86 9.61 3.63
C VAL A 276 11.22 8.92 3.65
N GLY A 277 11.46 8.04 4.63
CA GLY A 277 12.70 7.25 4.71
C GLY A 277 12.94 6.39 3.48
N ALA A 278 11.89 5.74 2.96
CA ALA A 278 11.96 4.97 1.73
C ALA A 278 12.26 5.85 0.50
N GLY A 279 11.70 7.07 0.43
CA GLY A 279 12.01 8.03 -0.62
C GLY A 279 13.48 8.48 -0.61
N ILE A 280 14.01 8.83 0.57
CA ILE A 280 15.42 9.19 0.76
C ILE A 280 16.32 8.02 0.34
N MET A 281 16.00 6.81 0.76
CA MET A 281 16.80 5.63 0.42
C MET A 281 16.74 5.28 -1.07
N ALA A 282 15.58 5.45 -1.72
CA ALA A 282 15.46 5.26 -3.16
C ALA A 282 16.39 6.20 -3.93
N ILE A 283 16.45 7.48 -3.53
CA ILE A 283 17.40 8.46 -4.08
C ILE A 283 18.84 8.04 -3.80
N ALA A 284 19.15 7.61 -2.57
CA ALA A 284 20.50 7.16 -2.21
C ALA A 284 20.97 5.96 -3.05
N ILE A 285 20.10 4.95 -3.25
CA ILE A 285 20.40 3.76 -4.06
C ILE A 285 20.52 4.11 -5.55
N ALA A 286 19.71 5.06 -6.04
CA ALA A 286 19.83 5.53 -7.43
C ALA A 286 21.22 6.12 -7.71
N HIS A 287 21.80 6.87 -6.76
CA HIS A 287 23.15 7.42 -6.89
C HIS A 287 24.26 6.40 -6.53
N ARG A 288 23.96 5.45 -5.64
CA ARG A 288 24.92 4.43 -5.18
C ARG A 288 24.29 3.03 -5.24
N PRO A 289 24.24 2.42 -6.44
CA PRO A 289 23.65 1.10 -6.60
C PRO A 289 24.43 0.05 -5.80
N LEU A 290 23.69 -0.88 -5.18
CA LEU A 290 24.24 -1.96 -4.38
C LEU A 290 24.94 -2.98 -5.30
N LYS A 291 26.26 -2.84 -5.46
CA LYS A 291 27.05 -3.69 -6.36
C LYS A 291 27.65 -4.93 -5.68
N ASN A 292 27.94 -4.87 -4.36
CA ASN A 292 28.62 -5.93 -3.63
C ASN A 292 27.91 -6.27 -2.30
N ARG A 293 27.92 -7.56 -1.92
CA ARG A 293 27.44 -8.08 -0.62
C ARG A 293 25.99 -7.75 -0.26
N ALA A 294 25.09 -7.77 -1.24
CA ALA A 294 23.65 -7.49 -1.04
C ALA A 294 23.03 -8.28 0.14
N GLY A 295 23.40 -9.55 0.32
CA GLY A 295 22.93 -10.36 1.45
C GLY A 295 23.39 -9.85 2.82
N ALA A 296 24.65 -9.42 2.96
CA ALA A 296 25.15 -8.85 4.20
C ALA A 296 24.51 -7.48 4.48
N THR A 297 24.37 -6.65 3.45
CA THR A 297 23.67 -5.36 3.55
C THR A 297 22.22 -5.55 4.00
N MET A 298 21.52 -6.55 3.46
CA MET A 298 20.16 -6.90 3.90
C MET A 298 20.12 -7.23 5.39
N LEU A 299 21.05 -8.06 5.88
CA LEU A 299 21.14 -8.42 7.30
C LEU A 299 21.40 -7.20 8.20
N TRP A 300 22.30 -6.30 7.79
CA TRP A 300 22.56 -5.05 8.51
C TRP A 300 21.34 -4.12 8.54
N CYS A 301 20.60 -4.01 7.43
CA CYS A 301 19.38 -3.22 7.38
C CYS A 301 18.31 -3.77 8.32
N VAL A 302 18.12 -5.09 8.35
CA VAL A 302 17.14 -5.72 9.25
C VAL A 302 17.56 -5.59 10.71
N ALA A 303 18.84 -5.77 11.02
CA ALA A 303 19.38 -5.54 12.36
C ALA A 303 19.17 -4.08 12.82
N GLY A 304 19.44 -3.12 11.94
CA GLY A 304 19.19 -1.69 12.20
C GLY A 304 17.71 -1.39 12.40
N PHE A 305 16.82 -1.97 11.58
CA PHE A 305 15.37 -1.85 11.74
C PHE A 305 14.90 -2.40 13.10
N GLY A 306 15.38 -3.58 13.49
CA GLY A 306 15.10 -4.18 14.80
C GLY A 306 15.59 -3.30 15.96
N LEU A 307 16.83 -2.79 15.88
CA LEU A 307 17.39 -1.90 16.89
C LEU A 307 16.57 -0.60 17.03
N CYS A 308 16.22 0.05 15.92
CA CYS A 308 15.37 1.23 15.92
C CYS A 308 13.98 0.94 16.52
N THR A 309 13.43 -0.25 16.27
CA THR A 309 12.14 -0.67 16.82
C THR A 309 12.23 -0.89 18.34
N VAL A 310 13.31 -1.49 18.84
CA VAL A 310 13.56 -1.66 20.27
C VAL A 310 13.75 -0.29 20.94
N ILE A 311 14.54 0.61 20.34
CA ILE A 311 14.71 1.98 20.84
C ILE A 311 13.36 2.71 20.90
N PHE A 312 12.56 2.60 19.83
CA PHE A 312 11.21 3.17 19.79
C PHE A 312 10.33 2.59 20.91
N GLY A 313 10.38 1.26 21.11
CA GLY A 313 9.65 0.56 22.16
C GLY A 313 10.02 0.95 23.60
N VAL A 314 11.27 1.35 23.81
CA VAL A 314 11.79 1.80 25.12
C VAL A 314 11.63 3.32 25.30
N SER A 315 11.34 4.08 24.23
CA SER A 315 11.19 5.53 24.29
C SER A 315 10.00 5.90 25.19
N ARG A 316 10.28 6.66 26.24
CA ARG A 316 9.28 7.21 27.18
C ARG A 316 8.95 8.68 26.92
N SER A 317 9.55 9.26 25.88
CA SER A 317 9.43 10.67 25.46
C SER A 317 9.54 10.75 23.94
#